data_AF-A0A099L7S5-F1
#
_entry.id   AF-A0A099L7S5-F1
#
_cell.length_a   1.000
_cell.length_b   1.000
_cell.length_c   1.000
_cell.angle_alpha   90.00
_cell.angle_beta   90.00
_cell.angle_gamma   90.00
#
_symmetry.space_group_name_H-M   'P 1'
#
loop_
_entity.id
_entity.type
_entity.pdbx_description
1 polymer ?
#
loop_
_entity_poly.entity_id
_entity_poly.type
_entity_poly.pdbx_seq_one_letter_code
_entity_poly.pdbx_strand_id
1 'polypeptide(L)'
;MAETTNSFKDVLANIRHDLKTPVGHILGYSEMLAEDLEDNPWPEFEQDLERIHASGNKLLTLIEDLLGPNKSKVEDIDITSVEYQLRMQLNHISGYCEMLTELVEEENRSEFLTDLNHINQAAKNFTEIVADKVTIATLSSLEFCQPQSNESAELATTSMPSVDKIHFNTLGEGGNILIVDDNAANRELLTRRLIRNGYQAKAVDGGKTALTLLESQSYDLILLDMVMPEMSGLEVLAILKKDKILRNIPVIILSALDDIDQIVHCILLGADDYVFKPFNPILLKARIAASLEKFRLRKNQVPRLKVFISSPGDVIAERQIARAIINEINDELVERVHLVPVFWEDEPLLASDTFQAQISPAKDCDIYIGIFWSRLGSKLPETITREDGSRYFSGSEYEFEDAIAGYKEKGVPQILVYRKTSEIIIPLQNREQVMDSLEQKEKVENFIQQWFMSQDNESYSGAFHGFASEDDFSLILSKHLKKLVLNQLENL
;
A
#
# COMPACT_ATOMS: atom_id res chain seq x y z
N MET A 1 14.49 17.61 31.75
CA MET A 1 13.14 18.13 31.46
C MET A 1 13.35 19.33 30.57
N ALA A 2 13.18 19.16 29.26
CA ALA A 2 13.23 20.27 28.31
C ALA A 2 11.78 20.66 28.07
N GLU A 3 11.36 21.81 28.59
CA GLU A 3 10.07 22.41 28.25
C GLU A 3 10.14 22.85 26.79
N THR A 4 9.45 22.12 25.92
CA THR A 4 9.29 22.47 24.51
C THR A 4 8.52 23.79 24.43
N THR A 5 9.22 24.88 24.16
CA THR A 5 8.60 26.20 23.98
C THR A 5 7.89 26.17 22.61
N ASN A 6 6.58 25.93 22.59
CA ASN A 6 5.80 25.95 21.36
C ASN A 6 5.91 27.34 20.70
N SER A 7 6.26 27.38 19.41
CA SER A 7 6.34 28.63 18.66
C SER A 7 4.96 29.28 18.56
N PHE A 8 4.90 30.62 18.50
CA PHE A 8 3.65 31.36 18.26
C PHE A 8 2.88 30.83 17.04
N LYS A 9 3.60 30.45 15.98
CA LYS A 9 3.03 29.84 14.78
C LYS A 9 2.37 28.48 15.06
N ASP A 10 2.99 27.65 15.89
CA ASP A 10 2.48 26.31 16.24
C ASP A 10 1.21 26.44 17.09
N VAL A 11 1.16 27.41 18.00
CA VAL A 11 -0.05 27.67 18.80
C VAL A 11 -1.18 28.19 17.92
N LEU A 12 -0.91 29.13 17.01
CA LEU A 12 -1.93 29.58 16.05
C LEU A 12 -2.41 28.45 15.14
N ALA A 13 -1.51 27.56 14.70
CA ALA A 13 -1.89 26.39 13.92
C ALA A 13 -2.84 25.46 14.70
N ASN A 14 -2.51 25.17 15.96
CA ASN A 14 -3.37 24.38 16.84
C ASN A 14 -4.74 25.06 17.04
N ILE A 15 -4.79 26.37 17.32
CA ILE A 15 -6.06 27.10 17.46
C ILE A 15 -6.88 27.04 16.16
N ARG A 16 -6.25 27.24 14.99
CA ARG A 16 -6.94 27.11 13.70
C ARG A 16 -7.50 25.70 13.52
N HIS A 17 -6.72 24.67 13.80
CA HIS A 17 -7.15 23.27 13.71
C HIS A 17 -8.38 23.01 14.59
N ASP A 18 -8.31 23.43 15.86
CA ASP A 18 -9.39 23.26 16.83
C ASP A 18 -10.67 23.98 16.41
N LEU A 19 -10.57 25.18 15.83
CA LEU A 19 -11.72 25.94 15.34
C LEU A 19 -12.28 25.39 14.03
N LYS A 20 -11.43 24.95 13.10
CA LYS A 20 -11.85 24.40 11.80
C LYS A 20 -12.63 23.10 11.94
N THR A 21 -12.31 22.29 12.94
CA THR A 21 -12.94 20.98 13.17
C THR A 21 -14.48 21.07 13.39
N PRO A 22 -15.00 21.82 14.37
CA PRO A 22 -16.44 22.00 14.54
C PRO A 22 -17.12 22.70 13.36
N VAL A 23 -16.44 23.61 12.65
CA VAL A 23 -17.02 24.19 11.41
C VAL A 23 -17.14 23.13 10.32
N GLY A 24 -16.17 22.23 10.21
CA GLY A 24 -16.24 21.07 9.33
C GLY A 24 -17.42 20.15 9.64
N HIS A 25 -17.77 19.95 10.92
CA HIS A 25 -18.97 19.21 11.30
C HIS A 25 -20.24 19.93 10.89
N ILE A 26 -20.34 21.24 11.16
CA ILE A 26 -21.50 22.05 10.74
C ILE A 26 -21.75 21.90 9.24
N LEU A 27 -20.70 22.09 8.43
CA LEU A 27 -20.78 21.95 6.99
C LEU A 27 -21.13 20.51 6.57
N GLY A 28 -20.43 19.52 7.11
CA GLY A 28 -20.63 18.12 6.75
C GLY A 28 -22.04 17.60 7.06
N TYR A 29 -22.60 17.92 8.23
CA TYR A 29 -23.98 17.54 8.55
C TYR A 29 -24.99 18.35 7.74
N SER A 30 -24.73 19.64 7.47
CA SER A 30 -25.63 20.43 6.61
C SER A 30 -25.67 19.91 5.17
N GLU A 31 -24.55 19.42 4.63
CA GLU A 31 -24.51 18.77 3.32
C GLU A 31 -25.22 17.42 3.32
N MET A 32 -25.07 16.62 4.38
CA MET A 32 -25.81 15.36 4.52
C MET A 32 -27.32 15.56 4.56
N LEU A 33 -27.77 16.61 5.26
CA LEU A 33 -29.18 17.02 5.29
C LEU A 33 -29.67 17.45 3.91
N ALA A 34 -28.87 18.21 3.16
CA ALA A 34 -29.23 18.64 1.80
C ALA A 34 -29.35 17.45 0.85
N GLU A 35 -28.45 16.47 0.95
CA GLU A 35 -28.51 15.22 0.16
C GLU A 35 -29.76 14.40 0.47
N ASP A 36 -30.18 14.33 1.74
CA ASP A 36 -31.39 13.60 2.14
C ASP A 36 -32.68 14.23 1.58
N LEU A 37 -32.60 15.48 1.08
CA LEU A 37 -33.70 16.22 0.48
C LEU A 37 -33.73 16.12 -1.06
N GLU A 38 -32.69 15.58 -1.72
CA GLU A 38 -32.64 15.48 -3.19
C GLU A 38 -33.84 14.71 -3.79
N ASP A 39 -34.23 13.60 -3.16
CA ASP A 39 -35.34 12.76 -3.61
C ASP A 39 -36.71 13.29 -3.15
N ASN A 40 -36.76 14.09 -2.08
CA ASN A 40 -37.99 14.65 -1.52
C ASN A 40 -37.78 16.10 -1.03
N PRO A 41 -37.81 17.08 -1.96
CA PRO A 41 -37.44 18.45 -1.67
C PRO A 41 -38.34 19.12 -0.62
N TRP A 42 -37.73 19.97 0.20
CA TRP A 42 -38.43 20.78 1.21
C TRP A 42 -37.92 22.22 1.19
N PRO A 43 -38.47 23.09 0.32
CA PRO A 43 -37.87 24.38 0.00
C PRO A 43 -37.64 25.31 1.19
N GLU A 44 -38.55 25.32 2.17
CA GLU A 44 -38.43 26.15 3.37
C GLU A 44 -37.27 25.67 4.26
N PHE A 45 -37.11 24.35 4.41
CA PHE A 45 -36.00 23.76 5.14
C PHE A 45 -34.67 23.96 4.40
N GLU A 46 -34.65 23.74 3.08
CA GLU A 46 -33.47 23.93 2.23
C GLU A 46 -32.95 25.36 2.30
N GLN A 47 -33.85 26.36 2.28
CA GLN A 47 -33.46 27.77 2.34
C GLN A 47 -32.70 28.11 3.63
N ASP A 48 -33.15 27.64 4.79
CA ASP A 48 -32.47 27.90 6.05
C ASP A 48 -31.20 27.04 6.22
N LEU A 49 -31.19 25.83 5.64
CA LEU A 49 -30.01 24.98 5.58
C LEU A 49 -28.88 25.61 4.75
N GLU A 50 -29.21 26.23 3.60
CA GLU A 50 -28.26 27.00 2.79
C GLU A 50 -27.65 28.17 3.58
N ARG A 51 -28.42 28.81 4.46
CA ARG A 51 -27.93 29.90 5.32
C ARG A 51 -26.98 29.41 6.41
N ILE A 52 -27.23 28.21 6.96
CA ILE A 52 -26.29 27.53 7.86
C ILE A 52 -24.97 27.25 7.12
N HIS A 53 -25.04 26.67 5.92
CA HIS A 53 -23.88 26.34 5.11
C HIS A 53 -23.06 27.59 4.72
N ALA A 54 -23.73 28.65 4.27
CA ALA A 54 -23.09 29.93 3.95
C ALA A 54 -22.41 30.56 5.18
N SER A 55 -23.03 30.48 6.34
CA SER A 55 -22.45 30.99 7.60
C SER A 55 -21.24 30.17 8.05
N GLY A 56 -21.27 28.84 7.86
CA GLY A 56 -20.14 27.95 8.11
C GLY A 56 -18.93 28.27 7.22
N ASN A 57 -19.14 28.48 5.91
CA ASN A 57 -18.06 28.90 5.00
C ASN A 57 -17.47 30.26 5.37
N LYS A 58 -18.33 31.19 5.82
CA LYS A 58 -17.88 32.49 6.30
C LYS A 58 -17.05 32.37 7.58
N LEU A 59 -17.37 31.44 8.48
CA LEU A 59 -16.51 31.13 9.64
C LEU A 59 -15.13 30.65 9.20
N LEU A 60 -15.03 29.74 8.22
CA LEU A 60 -13.73 29.30 7.71
C LEU A 60 -12.91 30.47 7.16
N THR A 61 -13.54 31.33 6.36
CA THR A 61 -12.89 32.53 5.80
C THR A 61 -12.39 33.46 6.92
N LEU A 62 -13.22 33.71 7.94
CA LEU A 62 -12.84 34.53 9.08
C LEU A 62 -11.69 33.92 9.89
N ILE A 63 -11.66 32.60 10.09
CA ILE A 63 -10.55 31.92 10.76
C ILE A 63 -9.24 32.15 9.98
N GLU A 64 -9.28 32.07 8.65
CA GLU A 64 -8.11 32.27 7.81
C GLU A 64 -7.67 33.74 7.77
N ASP A 65 -8.59 34.70 7.65
CA ASP A 65 -8.25 36.11 7.59
C ASP A 65 -7.71 36.65 8.94
N LEU A 66 -8.31 36.19 10.04
CA LEU A 66 -8.05 36.72 11.37
C LEU A 66 -6.95 35.97 12.12
N LEU A 67 -6.81 34.66 11.87
CA LEU A 67 -5.86 33.78 12.58
C LEU A 67 -4.93 33.04 11.61
N GLY A 68 -4.85 33.44 10.34
CA GLY A 68 -4.08 32.78 9.30
C GLY A 68 -2.56 32.79 9.47
N PRO A 69 -1.83 32.12 8.55
CA PRO A 69 -0.38 31.99 8.60
C PRO A 69 0.37 33.31 8.37
N ASN A 70 -0.31 34.33 7.85
CA ASN A 70 0.17 35.70 7.70
C ASN A 70 0.31 36.44 9.04
N LYS A 71 -0.25 35.93 10.13
CA LYS A 71 -0.10 36.49 11.48
C LYS A 71 1.24 36.03 12.09
N SER A 72 2.10 36.98 12.40
CA SER A 72 3.48 36.71 12.85
C SER A 72 3.70 37.04 14.32
N LYS A 73 2.89 37.93 14.88
CA LYS A 73 2.95 38.39 16.27
C LYS A 73 1.53 38.60 16.83
N VAL A 74 1.43 38.66 18.16
CA VAL A 74 0.17 38.92 18.88
C VAL A 74 -0.47 40.25 18.45
N GLU A 75 0.35 41.27 18.19
CA GLU A 75 -0.08 42.60 17.75
C GLU A 75 -0.81 42.58 16.39
N ASP A 76 -0.61 41.53 15.58
CA ASP A 76 -1.29 41.37 14.28
C ASP A 76 -2.76 40.93 14.44
N ILE A 77 -3.20 40.61 15.67
CA ILE A 77 -4.49 40.00 15.99
C ILE A 77 -5.27 40.89 16.96
N ASP A 78 -6.37 41.48 16.48
CA ASP A 78 -7.37 42.12 17.34
C ASP A 78 -8.32 41.06 17.92
N ILE A 79 -7.99 40.55 19.11
CA ILE A 79 -8.71 39.47 19.79
C ILE A 79 -10.19 39.80 20.01
N THR A 80 -10.50 41.05 20.38
CA THR A 80 -11.89 41.47 20.60
C THR A 80 -12.68 41.47 19.29
N SER A 81 -12.06 41.92 18.20
CA SER A 81 -12.66 41.81 16.86
C SER A 81 -12.81 40.35 16.43
N VAL A 82 -11.83 39.48 16.69
CA VAL A 82 -11.91 38.04 16.35
C VAL A 82 -13.08 37.39 17.08
N GLU A 83 -13.14 37.52 18.40
CA GLU A 83 -14.20 36.93 19.21
C GLU A 83 -15.58 37.42 18.75
N TYR A 84 -15.73 38.74 18.52
CA TYR A 84 -16.97 39.32 18.06
C TYR A 84 -17.41 38.76 16.70
N GLN A 85 -16.52 38.79 15.68
CA GLN A 85 -16.88 38.36 14.33
C GLN A 85 -17.22 36.88 14.25
N LEU A 86 -16.47 36.03 14.97
CA LEU A 86 -16.75 34.59 15.04
C LEU A 86 -18.07 34.30 15.76
N ARG A 87 -18.33 34.91 16.93
CA ARG A 87 -19.59 34.76 17.65
C ARG A 87 -20.80 35.20 16.83
N MET A 88 -20.67 36.29 16.06
CA MET A 88 -21.76 36.76 15.21
C MET A 88 -22.18 35.74 14.14
N GLN A 89 -21.22 35.06 13.49
CA GLN A 89 -21.57 34.02 12.52
C GLN A 89 -22.12 32.75 13.19
N LEU A 90 -21.61 32.39 14.36
CA LEU A 90 -22.17 31.28 15.14
C LEU A 90 -23.63 31.53 15.55
N ASN A 91 -23.96 32.74 15.98
CA ASN A 91 -25.33 33.09 16.35
C ASN A 91 -26.30 32.92 15.17
N HIS A 92 -25.86 33.19 13.93
CA HIS A 92 -26.67 32.89 12.75
C HIS A 92 -26.89 31.39 12.60
N ILE A 93 -25.83 30.58 12.70
CA ILE A 93 -25.92 29.12 12.59
C ILE A 93 -26.86 28.53 13.65
N SER A 94 -26.68 28.92 14.91
CA SER A 94 -27.54 28.46 16.01
C SER A 94 -29.00 28.88 15.80
N GLY A 95 -29.24 30.13 15.39
CA GLY A 95 -30.61 30.63 15.15
C GLY A 95 -31.32 29.88 14.02
N TYR A 96 -30.65 29.67 12.88
CA TYR A 96 -31.23 28.86 11.79
C TYR A 96 -31.44 27.40 12.20
N CYS A 97 -30.51 26.82 12.96
CA CYS A 97 -30.63 25.44 13.43
C CYS A 97 -31.82 25.25 14.40
N GLU A 98 -32.08 26.23 15.26
CA GLU A 98 -33.25 26.25 16.15
C GLU A 98 -34.56 26.32 15.34
N MET A 99 -34.65 27.25 14.37
CA MET A 99 -35.84 27.36 13.50
C MET A 99 -36.09 26.07 12.71
N LEU A 100 -35.03 25.42 12.18
CA LEU A 100 -35.16 24.15 11.48
C LEU A 100 -35.61 23.01 12.40
N THR A 101 -35.19 23.04 13.67
CA THR A 101 -35.61 22.04 14.66
C THR A 101 -37.09 22.19 14.99
N GLU A 102 -37.58 23.42 15.18
CA GLU A 102 -39.00 23.71 15.36
C GLU A 102 -39.82 23.26 14.14
N LEU A 103 -39.35 23.59 12.93
CA LEU A 103 -40.00 23.19 11.68
C LEU A 103 -40.10 21.66 11.53
N VAL A 104 -39.05 20.93 11.92
CA VAL A 104 -39.04 19.47 11.91
C VAL A 104 -40.04 18.86 12.91
N GLU A 105 -40.18 19.47 14.08
CA GLU A 105 -41.15 19.05 15.09
C GLU A 105 -42.59 19.32 14.64
N GLU A 106 -42.86 20.48 14.03
CA GLU A 106 -44.18 20.85 13.50
C GLU A 106 -44.64 19.89 12.38
N GLU A 107 -43.75 19.57 11.44
CA GLU A 107 -44.04 18.69 10.30
C GLU A 107 -43.81 17.19 10.60
N ASN A 108 -43.44 16.83 11.84
CA ASN A 108 -43.18 15.45 12.29
C ASN A 108 -42.11 14.68 11.47
N ARG A 109 -41.07 15.37 10.97
CA ARG A 109 -39.97 14.78 10.18
C ARG A 109 -38.73 14.45 11.02
N SER A 110 -38.94 13.68 12.08
CA SER A 110 -37.93 13.42 13.13
C SER A 110 -36.61 12.84 12.63
N GLU A 111 -36.56 12.31 11.40
CA GLU A 111 -35.35 11.82 10.74
C GLU A 111 -34.22 12.87 10.70
N PHE A 112 -34.53 14.17 10.61
CA PHE A 112 -33.52 15.24 10.51
C PHE A 112 -33.01 15.76 11.86
N LEU A 113 -33.70 15.45 12.97
CA LEU A 113 -33.36 15.98 14.29
C LEU A 113 -31.96 15.58 14.74
N THR A 114 -31.52 14.37 14.40
CA THR A 114 -30.19 13.88 14.78
C THR A 114 -29.09 14.75 14.18
N ASP A 115 -29.18 15.05 12.89
CA ASP A 115 -28.17 15.82 12.18
C ASP A 115 -28.20 17.32 12.56
N LEU A 116 -29.40 17.89 12.80
CA LEU A 116 -29.53 19.22 13.39
C LEU A 116 -28.91 19.31 14.80
N ASN A 117 -29.10 18.29 15.64
CA ASN A 117 -28.48 18.23 16.96
C ASN A 117 -26.95 18.20 16.87
N HIS A 118 -26.38 17.49 15.91
CA HIS A 118 -24.94 17.50 15.67
C HIS A 118 -24.43 18.89 15.23
N ILE A 119 -25.15 19.58 14.35
CA ILE A 119 -24.82 20.97 13.96
C ILE A 119 -24.82 21.88 15.21
N ASN A 120 -25.86 21.80 16.04
CA ASN A 120 -25.97 22.60 17.25
C ASN A 120 -24.85 22.27 18.27
N GLN A 121 -24.52 20.98 18.45
CA GLN A 121 -23.43 20.57 19.32
C GLN A 121 -22.07 21.07 18.81
N ALA A 122 -21.82 21.02 17.50
CA ALA A 122 -20.60 21.57 16.91
C ALA A 122 -20.50 23.10 17.10
N ALA A 123 -21.60 23.83 16.97
CA ALA A 123 -21.65 25.28 17.25
C ALA A 123 -21.35 25.61 18.73
N LYS A 124 -21.85 24.79 19.66
CA LYS A 124 -21.54 24.91 21.10
C LYS A 124 -20.05 24.65 21.37
N ASN A 125 -19.51 23.56 20.83
CA ASN A 125 -18.08 23.24 20.96
C ASN A 125 -17.19 24.37 20.41
N PHE A 126 -17.56 24.95 19.27
CA PHE A 126 -16.84 26.10 18.72
C PHE A 126 -16.84 27.28 19.69
N THR A 127 -17.98 27.59 20.31
CA THR A 127 -18.12 28.69 21.27
C THR A 127 -17.22 28.49 22.49
N GLU A 128 -17.13 27.26 22.99
CA GLU A 128 -16.22 26.89 24.09
C GLU A 128 -14.76 27.08 23.69
N ILE A 129 -14.35 26.63 22.50
CA ILE A 129 -12.98 26.80 21.99
C ILE A 129 -12.61 28.28 21.85
N VAL A 130 -13.53 29.13 21.35
CA VAL A 130 -13.29 30.58 21.26
C VAL A 130 -13.09 31.17 22.66
N ALA A 131 -13.95 30.82 23.61
CA ALA A 131 -13.86 31.34 24.97
C ALA A 131 -12.57 30.92 25.70
N ASP A 132 -12.11 29.68 25.47
CA ASP A 132 -10.96 29.11 26.17
C ASP A 132 -9.62 29.47 25.50
N LYS A 133 -9.55 29.37 24.16
CA LYS A 133 -8.28 29.44 23.43
C LYS A 133 -8.00 30.82 22.85
N VAL A 134 -9.04 31.58 22.47
CA VAL A 134 -8.90 32.91 21.85
C VAL A 134 -8.93 34.00 22.92
N THR A 135 -7.95 33.99 23.84
CA THR A 135 -7.84 34.99 24.92
C THR A 135 -6.51 35.74 24.86
N ILE A 136 -6.50 36.95 25.44
CA ILE A 136 -5.28 37.74 25.60
C ILE A 136 -4.21 36.96 26.39
N ALA A 137 -4.61 36.20 27.41
CA ALA A 137 -3.68 35.43 28.23
C ALA A 137 -2.99 34.29 27.45
N THR A 138 -3.71 33.57 26.58
CA THR A 138 -3.14 32.52 25.74
C THR A 138 -2.21 33.06 24.66
N LEU A 139 -2.52 34.22 24.08
CA LEU A 139 -1.70 34.81 23.02
C LEU A 139 -0.50 35.59 23.57
N SER A 140 -0.63 36.27 24.71
CA SER A 140 0.45 37.06 25.34
C SER A 140 1.52 36.22 26.06
N SER A 141 1.24 34.96 26.39
CA SER A 141 2.21 34.05 27.03
C SER A 141 3.28 33.50 26.07
N LEU A 142 3.28 33.93 24.81
CA LEU A 142 4.09 33.38 23.71
C LEU A 142 5.06 34.41 23.10
N GLU A 143 5.48 35.42 23.87
CA GLU A 143 6.50 36.37 23.42
C GLU A 143 7.88 35.70 23.36
N PHE A 144 8.31 35.31 22.16
CA PHE A 144 9.60 35.66 21.52
C PHE A 144 9.85 34.72 20.34
N CYS A 145 9.74 35.24 19.10
CA CYS A 145 10.69 34.87 18.03
C CYS A 145 10.58 35.79 16.82
N GLN A 146 11.73 36.07 16.20
CA GLN A 146 11.86 36.95 15.04
C GLN A 146 11.40 36.27 13.73
N PRO A 147 10.81 37.02 12.79
CA PRO A 147 10.32 36.47 11.54
C PRO A 147 11.46 36.20 10.55
N GLN A 148 11.44 35.02 9.92
CA GLN A 148 12.04 34.84 8.59
C GLN A 148 10.93 34.81 7.54
N SER A 149 11.09 35.70 6.57
CA SER A 149 10.24 35.93 5.41
C SER A 149 10.28 34.75 4.46
N ASN A 150 9.11 34.31 3.98
CA ASN A 150 9.01 33.65 2.69
C ASN A 150 7.89 34.30 1.88
N GLU A 151 8.25 34.63 0.65
CA GLU A 151 7.48 35.35 -0.35
C GLU A 151 6.32 34.49 -0.88
N SER A 152 5.17 35.13 -1.05
CA SER A 152 4.00 34.61 -1.72
C SER A 152 4.19 34.66 -3.24
N ALA A 153 3.87 33.56 -3.94
CA ALA A 153 3.76 33.53 -5.40
C ALA A 153 2.29 33.42 -5.82
N GLU A 154 1.86 34.33 -6.71
CA GLU A 154 0.53 34.42 -7.29
C GLU A 154 0.20 33.21 -8.20
N LEU A 155 -1.03 32.69 -8.06
CA LEU A 155 -1.57 31.65 -8.93
C LEU A 155 -2.13 32.25 -10.22
N ALA A 156 -1.67 31.73 -11.37
CA ALA A 156 -2.30 31.92 -12.66
C ALA A 156 -3.52 30.99 -12.81
N THR A 157 -4.71 31.56 -12.96
CA THR A 157 -5.96 30.83 -13.18
C THR A 157 -6.09 30.42 -14.65
N THR A 158 -5.97 29.12 -14.93
CA THR A 158 -6.44 28.54 -16.19
C THR A 158 -7.73 27.78 -15.90
N SER A 159 -8.84 28.22 -16.51
CA SER A 159 -10.17 27.62 -16.32
C SER A 159 -10.21 26.19 -16.85
N MET A 160 -10.32 25.22 -15.94
CA MET A 160 -10.62 23.83 -16.26
C MET A 160 -12.14 23.61 -16.34
N PRO A 161 -12.61 22.64 -17.15
CA PRO A 161 -14.03 22.30 -17.23
C PRO A 161 -14.58 21.81 -15.88
N SER A 162 -15.85 22.12 -15.62
CA SER A 162 -16.55 21.78 -14.37
C SER A 162 -16.62 20.26 -14.15
N VAL A 163 -16.39 19.86 -12.90
CA VAL A 163 -16.24 18.45 -12.44
C VAL A 163 -17.60 17.71 -12.36
N ASP A 164 -18.71 18.41 -12.56
CA ASP A 164 -20.09 17.95 -12.31
C ASP A 164 -20.55 16.76 -13.18
N LYS A 165 -19.70 16.20 -14.05
CA LYS A 165 -20.04 15.08 -14.96
C LYS A 165 -19.04 13.93 -14.99
N ILE A 166 -18.14 13.79 -14.01
CA ILE A 166 -17.35 12.55 -13.89
C ILE A 166 -18.24 11.50 -13.21
N HIS A 167 -18.71 10.51 -13.97
CA HIS A 167 -19.44 9.36 -13.43
C HIS A 167 -18.51 8.53 -12.54
N PHE A 168 -18.57 8.76 -11.22
CA PHE A 168 -17.80 8.02 -10.22
C PHE A 168 -18.28 6.57 -10.02
N ASN A 169 -19.39 6.15 -10.65
CA ASN A 169 -20.05 4.84 -10.46
C ASN A 169 -19.24 3.62 -10.95
N THR A 170 -17.94 3.76 -11.18
CA THR A 170 -17.08 2.63 -11.61
C THR A 170 -15.70 2.62 -10.94
N LEU A 171 -15.26 3.71 -10.31
CA LEU A 171 -13.94 3.73 -9.66
C LEU A 171 -14.05 3.36 -8.18
N GLY A 172 -13.32 2.31 -7.78
CA GLY A 172 -13.14 1.97 -6.37
C GLY A 172 -14.43 1.70 -5.57
N GLU A 173 -15.45 1.03 -6.14
CA GLU A 173 -16.69 0.69 -5.42
C GLU A 173 -16.44 -0.30 -4.27
N GLY A 174 -17.01 -0.05 -3.08
CA GLY A 174 -16.87 -0.90 -1.90
C GLY A 174 -15.45 -0.91 -1.30
N GLY A 175 -15.26 -1.64 -0.20
CA GLY A 175 -13.98 -1.77 0.50
C GLY A 175 -14.09 -1.54 2.01
N ASN A 176 -13.20 -2.18 2.77
CA ASN A 176 -13.12 -2.05 4.22
C ASN A 176 -12.15 -0.94 4.60
N ILE A 177 -12.66 0.16 5.14
CA ILE A 177 -11.89 1.37 5.47
C ILE A 177 -11.76 1.49 6.98
N LEU A 178 -10.52 1.65 7.46
CA LEU A 178 -10.23 1.98 8.85
C LEU A 178 -10.09 3.50 8.99
N ILE A 179 -10.84 4.09 9.90
CA ILE A 179 -10.76 5.51 10.26
C ILE A 179 -10.05 5.62 11.61
N VAL A 180 -8.97 6.39 11.67
CA VAL A 180 -8.18 6.62 12.88
C VAL A 180 -8.14 8.12 13.13
N ASP A 181 -8.95 8.58 14.08
CA ASP A 181 -9.09 10.01 14.43
C ASP A 181 -9.53 10.09 15.91
N ASP A 182 -8.89 10.93 16.72
CA ASP A 182 -9.17 11.04 18.15
C ASP A 182 -10.49 11.76 18.43
N ASN A 183 -10.96 12.58 17.49
CA ASN A 183 -12.21 13.30 17.60
C ASN A 183 -13.43 12.42 17.26
N ALA A 184 -14.30 12.20 18.24
CA ALA A 184 -15.50 11.36 18.10
C ALA A 184 -16.45 11.83 16.99
N ALA A 185 -16.62 13.14 16.81
CA ALA A 185 -17.50 13.69 15.79
C ALA A 185 -16.91 13.55 14.38
N ASN A 186 -15.57 13.64 14.21
CA ASN A 186 -14.92 13.30 12.93
C ASN A 186 -15.16 11.82 12.59
N ARG A 187 -14.96 10.91 13.55
CA ARG A 187 -15.19 9.48 13.36
C ARG A 187 -16.62 9.18 12.94
N GLU A 188 -17.60 9.79 13.59
CA GLU A 188 -19.01 9.61 13.27
C GLU A 188 -19.34 10.14 11.87
N LEU A 189 -18.96 11.39 11.57
CA LEU A 189 -19.20 12.02 10.27
C LEU A 189 -18.58 11.20 9.13
N LEU A 190 -17.29 10.83 9.26
CA LEU A 190 -16.59 10.03 8.25
C LEU A 190 -17.24 8.66 8.09
N THR A 191 -17.60 7.98 9.19
CA THR A 191 -18.26 6.67 9.13
C THR A 191 -19.58 6.74 8.36
N ARG A 192 -20.46 7.71 8.69
CA ARG A 192 -21.75 7.90 7.99
C ARG A 192 -21.52 8.24 6.52
N ARG A 193 -20.56 9.10 6.21
CA ARG A 193 -20.21 9.47 4.82
C ARG A 193 -19.72 8.28 4.00
N LEU A 194 -18.85 7.45 4.57
CA LEU A 194 -18.30 6.28 3.87
C LEU A 194 -19.39 5.22 3.62
N ILE A 195 -20.25 4.96 4.61
CA ILE A 195 -21.37 4.03 4.47
C ILE A 195 -22.35 4.49 3.38
N ARG A 196 -22.71 5.78 3.35
CA ARG A 196 -23.54 6.36 2.28
C ARG A 196 -22.93 6.17 0.89
N ASN A 197 -21.60 6.20 0.78
CA ASN A 197 -20.87 5.98 -0.46
C ASN A 197 -20.64 4.48 -0.80
N GLY A 198 -21.21 3.54 -0.03
CA GLY A 198 -21.13 2.10 -0.29
C GLY A 198 -19.89 1.40 0.28
N TYR A 199 -19.13 2.06 1.16
CA TYR A 199 -17.97 1.47 1.84
C TYR A 199 -18.36 0.83 3.17
N GLN A 200 -17.58 -0.16 3.60
CA GLN A 200 -17.59 -0.63 4.99
C GLN A 200 -16.58 0.20 5.77
N ALA A 201 -16.98 0.72 6.93
CA ALA A 201 -16.15 1.64 7.71
C ALA A 201 -16.10 1.21 9.17
N LYS A 202 -14.89 1.18 9.73
CA LYS A 202 -14.66 1.00 11.18
C LYS A 202 -13.82 2.16 11.68
N ALA A 203 -14.25 2.80 12.75
CA ALA A 203 -13.54 3.92 13.35
C ALA A 203 -12.95 3.55 14.72
N VAL A 204 -11.74 4.05 14.99
CA VAL A 204 -10.99 3.93 16.25
C VAL A 204 -10.40 5.27 16.64
N ASP A 205 -10.16 5.45 17.94
CA ASP A 205 -9.82 6.71 18.59
C ASP A 205 -8.32 7.04 18.66
N GLY A 206 -7.44 6.17 18.16
CA GLY A 206 -6.01 6.45 18.19
C GLY A 206 -5.13 5.40 17.52
N GLY A 207 -3.83 5.72 17.45
CA GLY A 207 -2.85 4.88 16.76
C GLY A 207 -2.67 3.48 17.36
N LYS A 208 -2.66 3.36 18.70
CA LYS A 208 -2.47 2.06 19.39
C LYS A 208 -3.63 1.11 19.15
N THR A 209 -4.87 1.61 19.23
CA THR A 209 -6.07 0.83 18.98
C THR A 209 -6.15 0.43 17.50
N ALA A 210 -5.74 1.33 16.59
CA ALA A 210 -5.62 1.02 15.16
C ALA A 210 -4.64 -0.13 14.88
N LEU A 211 -3.42 -0.06 15.41
CA LEU A 211 -2.41 -1.10 15.21
C LEU A 211 -2.85 -2.46 15.77
N THR A 212 -3.46 -2.48 16.96
CA THR A 212 -4.01 -3.71 17.57
C THR A 212 -5.11 -4.32 16.69
N LEU A 213 -5.96 -3.49 16.09
CA LEU A 213 -7.04 -3.95 15.22
C LEU A 213 -6.50 -4.55 13.91
N LEU A 214 -5.45 -3.95 13.36
CA LEU A 214 -4.79 -4.39 12.12
C LEU A 214 -4.08 -5.76 12.26
N GLU A 215 -3.77 -6.21 13.48
CA GLU A 215 -3.26 -7.57 13.72
C GLU A 215 -4.32 -8.66 13.52
N SER A 216 -5.60 -8.31 13.69
CA SER A 216 -6.71 -9.28 13.71
C SER A 216 -7.69 -9.15 12.53
N GLN A 217 -7.67 -8.01 11.85
CA GLN A 217 -8.61 -7.68 10.78
C GLN A 217 -7.88 -7.04 9.60
N SER A 218 -8.35 -7.35 8.38
CA SER A 218 -7.82 -6.76 7.15
C SER A 218 -8.64 -5.56 6.71
N TYR A 219 -7.94 -4.53 6.24
CA TYR A 219 -8.51 -3.31 5.70
C TYR A 219 -7.90 -3.02 4.33
N ASP A 220 -8.72 -2.44 3.45
CA ASP A 220 -8.32 -2.08 2.08
C ASP A 220 -7.79 -0.64 2.01
N LEU A 221 -8.06 0.21 3.01
CA LEU A 221 -7.59 1.58 3.11
C LEU A 221 -7.64 2.10 4.55
N ILE A 222 -6.70 2.99 4.91
CA ILE A 222 -6.68 3.68 6.21
C ILE A 222 -6.80 5.19 5.98
N LEU A 223 -7.79 5.81 6.62
CA LEU A 223 -7.88 7.26 6.83
C LEU A 223 -7.24 7.58 8.19
N LEU A 224 -6.15 8.34 8.19
CA LEU A 224 -5.31 8.53 9.37
C LEU A 224 -5.16 10.00 9.70
N ASP A 225 -5.65 10.40 10.87
CA ASP A 225 -5.41 11.73 11.42
C ASP A 225 -3.95 11.93 11.79
N MET A 226 -3.42 13.12 11.49
CA MET A 226 -2.05 13.49 11.81
C MET A 226 -1.85 13.76 13.30
N VAL A 227 -2.78 14.51 13.88
CA VAL A 227 -2.66 15.02 15.25
C VAL A 227 -3.52 14.16 16.15
N MET A 228 -2.87 13.29 16.92
CA MET A 228 -3.55 12.42 17.88
C MET A 228 -2.73 12.33 19.19
N PRO A 229 -3.40 12.17 20.34
CA PRO A 229 -2.73 11.98 21.62
C PRO A 229 -2.01 10.63 21.68
N GLU A 230 -0.98 10.57 22.52
CA GLU A 230 -0.11 9.40 22.77
C GLU A 230 0.75 8.91 21.60
N MET A 231 0.17 8.80 20.39
CA MET A 231 0.83 8.35 19.18
C MET A 231 0.29 9.12 17.98
N SER A 232 1.16 9.84 17.28
CA SER A 232 0.77 10.66 16.13
C SER A 232 0.50 9.81 14.88
N GLY A 233 -0.24 10.38 13.91
CA GLY A 233 -0.46 9.72 12.62
C GLY A 233 0.85 9.41 11.89
N LEU A 234 1.85 10.26 12.04
CA LEU A 234 3.18 10.04 11.47
C LEU A 234 3.85 8.77 12.03
N GLU A 235 3.77 8.56 13.35
CA GLU A 235 4.34 7.39 14.01
C GLU A 235 3.61 6.10 13.58
N VAL A 236 2.28 6.15 13.50
CA VAL A 236 1.47 5.04 12.98
C VAL A 236 1.89 4.70 11.56
N LEU A 237 1.97 5.69 10.67
CA LEU A 237 2.40 5.48 9.28
C LEU A 237 3.79 4.83 9.21
N ALA A 238 4.75 5.29 10.00
CA ALA A 238 6.09 4.73 10.03
C ALA A 238 6.11 3.26 10.49
N ILE A 239 5.24 2.87 11.42
CA ILE A 239 5.08 1.47 11.85
C ILE A 239 4.46 0.63 10.73
N LEU A 240 3.37 1.11 10.12
CA LEU A 240 2.69 0.40 9.02
C LEU A 240 3.64 0.12 7.86
N LYS A 241 4.45 1.10 7.46
CA LYS A 241 5.33 0.98 6.29
C LYS A 241 6.58 0.12 6.55
N LYS A 242 6.91 -0.17 7.81
CA LYS A 242 7.98 -1.14 8.18
C LYS A 242 7.50 -2.59 8.22
N ASP A 243 6.21 -2.81 8.43
CA ASP A 243 5.63 -4.15 8.51
C ASP A 243 5.44 -4.76 7.11
N LYS A 244 5.87 -6.02 6.91
CA LYS A 244 5.83 -6.67 5.59
C LYS A 244 4.40 -6.86 5.04
N ILE A 245 3.44 -7.07 5.94
CA ILE A 245 2.04 -7.33 5.63
C ILE A 245 1.29 -6.00 5.49
N LEU A 246 1.48 -5.08 6.44
CA LEU A 246 0.68 -3.84 6.50
C LEU A 246 1.17 -2.75 5.54
N ARG A 247 2.44 -2.75 5.11
CA ARG A 247 3.04 -1.68 4.28
C ARG A 247 2.29 -1.38 2.98
N ASN A 248 1.59 -2.38 2.45
CA ASN A 248 0.89 -2.31 1.17
C ASN A 248 -0.52 -1.70 1.29
N ILE A 249 -1.06 -1.57 2.50
CA ILE A 249 -2.36 -0.93 2.72
C ILE A 249 -2.21 0.57 2.40
N PRO A 250 -3.06 1.14 1.53
CA PRO A 250 -3.01 2.55 1.20
C PRO A 250 -3.42 3.38 2.42
N VAL A 251 -2.63 4.42 2.70
CA VAL A 251 -2.90 5.36 3.81
C VAL A 251 -3.15 6.75 3.22
N ILE A 252 -4.33 7.30 3.51
CA ILE A 252 -4.65 8.70 3.23
C ILE A 252 -4.56 9.47 4.54
N ILE A 253 -3.70 10.48 4.53
CA ILE A 253 -3.48 11.35 5.69
C ILE A 253 -4.55 12.43 5.76
N LEU A 254 -5.13 12.63 6.94
CA LEU A 254 -6.06 13.71 7.26
C LEU A 254 -5.29 14.78 8.04
N SER A 255 -5.08 15.97 7.46
CA SER A 255 -4.23 17.02 8.05
C SER A 255 -4.91 18.40 8.02
N ALA A 256 -4.44 19.37 8.80
CA ALA A 256 -4.86 20.76 8.63
C ALA A 256 -4.10 21.47 7.49
N LEU A 257 -4.67 22.60 7.02
CA LEU A 257 -4.19 23.35 5.84
C LEU A 257 -2.79 23.96 5.98
N ASP A 258 -2.27 24.04 7.19
CA ASP A 258 -1.00 24.65 7.57
C ASP A 258 0.16 23.66 7.77
N ASP A 259 -0.09 22.35 7.58
CA ASP A 259 0.87 21.27 7.85
C ASP A 259 1.72 20.83 6.65
N ILE A 260 2.05 21.73 5.72
CA ILE A 260 2.70 21.35 4.44
C ILE A 260 3.99 20.53 4.66
N ASP A 261 4.86 20.96 5.58
CA ASP A 261 6.12 20.25 5.86
C ASP A 261 5.88 18.83 6.40
N GLN A 262 4.86 18.66 7.24
CA GLN A 262 4.49 17.34 7.77
C GLN A 262 3.89 16.46 6.67
N ILE A 263 3.07 17.02 5.78
CA ILE A 263 2.51 16.30 4.63
C ILE A 263 3.62 15.80 3.71
N VAL A 264 4.62 16.65 3.41
CA VAL A 264 5.80 16.23 2.63
C VAL A 264 6.50 15.06 3.30
N HIS A 265 6.67 15.11 4.62
CA HIS A 265 7.29 14.01 5.35
C HIS A 265 6.47 12.71 5.27
N CYS A 266 5.14 12.78 5.40
CA CYS A 266 4.26 11.62 5.22
C CYS A 266 4.34 11.02 3.82
N ILE A 267 4.40 11.85 2.78
CA ILE A 267 4.56 11.39 1.39
C ILE A 267 5.89 10.63 1.24
N LEU A 268 6.99 11.18 1.76
CA LEU A 268 8.31 10.53 1.70
C LEU A 268 8.37 9.21 2.49
N LEU A 269 7.59 9.09 3.58
CA LEU A 269 7.45 7.84 4.33
C LEU A 269 6.55 6.81 3.64
N GLY A 270 5.82 7.19 2.60
CA GLY A 270 5.00 6.28 1.80
C GLY A 270 3.50 6.36 2.06
N ALA A 271 2.98 7.49 2.56
CA ALA A 271 1.56 7.80 2.46
C ALA A 271 1.14 7.83 0.98
N ASP A 272 -0.04 7.29 0.67
CA ASP A 272 -0.53 7.19 -0.71
C ASP A 272 -1.21 8.49 -1.14
N ASP A 273 -1.85 9.21 -0.22
CA ASP A 273 -2.46 10.52 -0.47
C ASP A 273 -2.67 11.33 0.82
N TYR A 274 -3.19 12.55 0.69
CA TYR A 274 -3.61 13.39 1.81
C TYR A 274 -4.87 14.21 1.49
N VAL A 275 -5.63 14.57 2.53
CA VAL A 275 -6.82 15.43 2.45
C VAL A 275 -6.81 16.42 3.61
N PHE A 276 -7.11 17.68 3.30
CA PHE A 276 -7.18 18.72 4.31
C PHE A 276 -8.51 18.71 5.09
N LYS A 277 -8.43 19.04 6.38
CA LYS A 277 -9.55 19.40 7.25
C LYS A 277 -9.85 20.91 7.07
N PRO A 278 -11.12 21.33 6.94
CA PRO A 278 -12.32 20.49 6.83
C PRO A 278 -12.40 19.76 5.48
N PHE A 279 -12.93 18.54 5.48
CA PHE A 279 -12.90 17.67 4.31
C PHE A 279 -13.92 18.12 3.26
N ASN A 280 -13.46 18.37 2.04
CA ASN A 280 -14.38 18.44 0.89
C ASN A 280 -14.85 17.01 0.56
N PRO A 281 -16.15 16.71 0.62
CA PRO A 281 -16.64 15.34 0.48
C PRO A 281 -16.43 14.75 -0.92
N ILE A 282 -16.50 15.58 -1.96
CA ILE A 282 -16.27 15.16 -3.35
C ILE A 282 -14.81 14.79 -3.53
N LEU A 283 -13.89 15.63 -3.02
CA LEU A 283 -12.46 15.37 -3.06
C LEU A 283 -12.11 14.11 -2.26
N LEU A 284 -12.64 13.96 -1.05
CA LEU A 284 -12.40 12.80 -0.20
C LEU A 284 -12.83 11.51 -0.91
N LYS A 285 -14.04 11.49 -1.49
CA LYS A 285 -14.53 10.35 -2.27
C LYS A 285 -13.62 10.02 -3.44
N ALA A 286 -13.21 11.02 -4.22
CA ALA A 286 -12.32 10.83 -5.36
C ALA A 286 -10.96 10.23 -4.95
N ARG A 287 -10.39 10.70 -3.83
CA ARG A 287 -9.10 10.24 -3.28
C ARG A 287 -9.18 8.80 -2.79
N ILE A 288 -10.26 8.45 -2.09
CA ILE A 288 -10.53 7.08 -1.61
C ILE A 288 -10.70 6.14 -2.81
N ALA A 289 -11.56 6.50 -3.76
CA ALA A 289 -11.81 5.69 -4.96
C ALA A 289 -10.51 5.41 -5.73
N ALA A 290 -9.71 6.45 -5.99
CA ALA A 290 -8.44 6.31 -6.70
C ALA A 290 -7.43 5.43 -5.94
N SER A 291 -7.37 5.56 -4.61
CA SER A 291 -6.47 4.76 -3.78
C SER A 291 -6.86 3.29 -3.74
N LEU A 292 -8.17 3.00 -3.61
CA LEU A 292 -8.71 1.64 -3.63
C LEU A 292 -8.54 0.97 -5.00
N GLU A 293 -8.79 1.70 -6.10
CA GLU A 293 -8.54 1.24 -7.46
C GLU A 293 -7.08 0.79 -7.62
N LYS A 294 -6.13 1.66 -7.24
CA LYS A 294 -4.69 1.38 -7.31
C LYS A 294 -4.30 0.19 -6.44
N PHE A 295 -4.87 0.09 -5.24
CA PHE A 295 -4.64 -1.05 -4.34
C PHE A 295 -5.16 -2.36 -4.94
N ARG A 296 -6.36 -2.37 -5.53
CA ARG A 296 -6.91 -3.53 -6.22
C ARG A 296 -6.07 -3.94 -7.42
N LEU A 297 -5.62 -2.97 -8.23
CA LEU A 297 -4.74 -3.26 -9.35
C LEU A 297 -3.41 -3.89 -8.90
N ARG A 298 -2.85 -3.45 -7.76
CA ARG A 298 -1.66 -4.09 -7.15
C ARG A 298 -1.97 -5.49 -6.63
N LYS A 299 -3.11 -5.68 -5.95
CA LYS A 299 -3.53 -6.98 -5.38
C LYS A 299 -3.91 -8.00 -6.45
N ASN A 300 -4.48 -7.54 -7.57
CA ASN A 300 -4.90 -8.36 -8.70
C ASN A 300 -3.76 -8.64 -9.69
N GLN A 301 -2.54 -8.15 -9.45
CA GLN A 301 -1.38 -8.65 -10.18
C GLN A 301 -1.09 -10.06 -9.69
N VAL A 302 -1.47 -11.03 -10.53
CA VAL A 302 -1.19 -12.46 -10.32
C VAL A 302 0.32 -12.61 -10.02
N PRO A 303 0.70 -13.14 -8.84
CA PRO A 303 2.10 -13.28 -8.46
C PRO A 303 2.86 -14.08 -9.51
N ARG A 304 4.06 -13.61 -9.88
CA ARG A 304 4.89 -14.24 -10.92
C ARG A 304 6.04 -14.98 -10.27
N LEU A 305 6.09 -16.31 -10.44
CA LEU A 305 7.19 -17.13 -9.92
C LEU A 305 8.13 -17.51 -11.07
N LYS A 306 9.41 -17.16 -10.96
CA LYS A 306 10.43 -17.55 -11.93
C LYS A 306 10.89 -18.97 -11.68
N VAL A 307 10.81 -19.80 -12.73
CA VAL A 307 11.23 -21.21 -12.70
C VAL A 307 12.48 -21.36 -13.56
N PHE A 308 13.63 -21.54 -12.93
CA PHE A 308 14.89 -21.81 -13.62
C PHE A 308 14.98 -23.29 -13.99
N ILE A 309 15.19 -23.60 -15.28
CA ILE A 309 15.34 -24.98 -15.75
C ILE A 309 16.77 -25.20 -16.20
N SER A 310 17.53 -25.90 -15.36
CA SER A 310 18.87 -26.37 -15.72
C SER A 310 18.77 -27.79 -16.27
N SER A 311 19.09 -27.95 -17.55
CA SER A 311 19.14 -29.28 -18.15
C SER A 311 20.20 -29.35 -19.26
N PRO A 312 21.00 -30.41 -19.35
CA PRO A 312 21.92 -30.61 -20.46
C PRO A 312 21.21 -31.02 -21.77
N GLY A 313 21.92 -30.95 -22.90
CA GLY A 313 21.33 -31.16 -24.23
C GLY A 313 20.88 -32.59 -24.57
N ASP A 314 21.14 -33.57 -23.70
CA ASP A 314 20.71 -34.96 -23.86
C ASP A 314 19.32 -35.25 -23.24
N VAL A 315 18.72 -34.26 -22.57
CA VAL A 315 17.38 -34.32 -21.95
C VAL A 315 16.44 -33.24 -22.48
N ILE A 316 16.53 -32.95 -23.79
CA ILE A 316 15.69 -31.94 -24.46
C ILE A 316 14.21 -32.34 -24.39
N ALA A 317 13.88 -33.62 -24.52
CA ALA A 317 12.50 -34.11 -24.43
C ALA A 317 11.89 -33.79 -23.05
N GLU A 318 12.61 -34.08 -21.97
CA GLU A 318 12.20 -33.74 -20.61
C GLU A 318 12.09 -32.24 -20.37
N ARG A 319 12.97 -31.43 -20.98
CA ARG A 319 12.84 -29.97 -20.93
C ARG A 319 11.52 -29.50 -21.56
N GLN A 320 11.12 -30.07 -22.70
CA GLN A 320 9.84 -29.73 -23.33
C GLN A 320 8.65 -30.19 -22.49
N ILE A 321 8.75 -31.34 -21.82
CA ILE A 321 7.74 -31.81 -20.86
C ILE A 321 7.61 -30.84 -19.68
N ALA A 322 8.74 -30.37 -19.13
CA ALA A 322 8.73 -29.37 -18.06
C ALA A 322 8.04 -28.06 -18.51
N ARG A 323 8.29 -27.61 -19.74
CA ARG A 323 7.60 -26.46 -20.33
C ARG A 323 6.09 -26.68 -20.45
N ALA A 324 5.67 -27.86 -20.94
CA ALA A 324 4.26 -28.21 -21.06
C ALA A 324 3.55 -28.22 -19.70
N ILE A 325 4.17 -28.81 -18.67
CA ILE A 325 3.63 -28.84 -17.31
C ILE A 325 3.52 -27.44 -16.71
N ILE A 326 4.51 -26.57 -16.93
CA ILE A 326 4.45 -25.18 -16.48
C ILE A 326 3.25 -24.45 -17.11
N ASN A 327 2.99 -24.69 -18.40
CA ASN A 327 1.83 -24.13 -19.08
C ASN A 327 0.51 -24.71 -18.55
N GLU A 328 0.44 -26.02 -18.31
CA GLU A 328 -0.74 -26.66 -17.72
C GLU A 328 -1.06 -26.10 -16.32
N ILE A 329 -0.04 -25.88 -15.49
CA ILE A 329 -0.21 -25.27 -14.16
C ILE A 329 -0.65 -23.80 -14.29
N ASN A 330 -0.10 -23.06 -15.26
CA ASN A 330 -0.53 -21.69 -15.54
C ASN A 330 -2.00 -21.63 -15.97
N ASP A 331 -2.44 -22.56 -16.81
CA ASP A 331 -3.85 -22.66 -17.26
C ASP A 331 -4.78 -23.09 -16.11
N GLU A 332 -4.30 -23.91 -15.18
CA GLU A 332 -5.07 -24.30 -13.99
C GLU A 332 -5.15 -23.16 -12.95
N LEU A 333 -4.11 -22.33 -12.84
CA LEU A 333 -3.95 -21.32 -11.80
C LEU A 333 -3.94 -19.87 -12.32
N VAL A 334 -4.58 -19.60 -13.47
CA VAL A 334 -4.55 -18.31 -14.21
C VAL A 334 -4.72 -17.07 -13.33
N GLU A 335 -5.60 -17.11 -12.33
CA GLU A 335 -5.90 -15.97 -11.45
C GLU A 335 -5.13 -16.00 -10.12
N ARG A 336 -4.34 -17.04 -9.88
CA ARG A 336 -3.67 -17.29 -8.60
C ARG A 336 -2.17 -17.14 -8.69
N VAL A 337 -1.53 -17.60 -9.77
CA VAL A 337 -0.08 -17.48 -9.98
C VAL A 337 0.26 -17.62 -11.46
N HIS A 338 1.35 -17.00 -11.88
CA HIS A 338 1.90 -17.16 -13.21
C HIS A 338 3.37 -17.58 -13.13
N LEU A 339 3.65 -18.82 -13.48
CA LEU A 339 4.99 -19.38 -13.59
C LEU A 339 5.66 -18.86 -14.86
N VAL A 340 6.82 -18.22 -14.69
CA VAL A 340 7.66 -17.70 -15.77
C VAL A 340 8.85 -18.62 -15.93
N PRO A 341 8.89 -19.49 -16.95
CA PRO A 341 10.03 -20.34 -17.17
C PRO A 341 11.20 -19.51 -17.72
N VAL A 342 12.39 -19.69 -17.14
CA VAL A 342 13.63 -19.09 -17.62
C VAL A 342 14.33 -20.12 -18.52
N PHE A 343 14.24 -19.90 -19.83
CA PHE A 343 14.95 -20.69 -20.84
C PHE A 343 15.99 -19.81 -21.51
N TRP A 344 17.26 -20.14 -21.34
CA TRP A 344 18.36 -19.41 -21.98
C TRP A 344 18.34 -19.49 -23.52
N GLU A 345 17.71 -20.52 -24.11
CA GLU A 345 17.61 -20.71 -25.57
C GLU A 345 16.69 -19.70 -26.26
N ASP A 346 15.72 -19.17 -25.52
CA ASP A 346 14.72 -18.22 -26.01
C ASP A 346 15.22 -16.76 -25.86
N GLU A 347 16.33 -16.54 -25.14
CA GLU A 347 16.93 -15.22 -24.94
C GLU A 347 17.84 -14.83 -26.12
N PRO A 348 17.67 -13.64 -26.72
CA PRO A 348 18.53 -13.19 -27.82
C PRO A 348 19.95 -12.95 -27.31
N LEU A 349 20.90 -13.79 -27.73
CA LEU A 349 22.31 -13.64 -27.38
C LEU A 349 22.92 -12.41 -28.08
N LEU A 350 23.33 -11.43 -27.29
CA LEU A 350 24.08 -10.27 -27.77
C LEU A 350 25.56 -10.63 -27.88
N ALA A 351 26.19 -10.22 -28.97
CA ALA A 351 27.62 -10.45 -29.21
C ALA A 351 28.55 -9.66 -28.25
N SER A 352 28.00 -8.77 -27.42
CA SER A 352 28.74 -7.92 -26.49
C SER A 352 29.19 -8.62 -25.22
N ASP A 353 28.60 -9.77 -24.86
CA ASP A 353 28.82 -10.44 -23.57
C ASP A 353 28.92 -11.96 -23.69
N THR A 354 29.48 -12.60 -22.65
CA THR A 354 29.51 -14.06 -22.56
C THR A 354 28.11 -14.65 -22.33
N PHE A 355 27.90 -15.89 -22.79
CA PHE A 355 26.62 -16.60 -22.69
C PHE A 355 26.03 -16.61 -21.26
N GLN A 356 26.86 -16.84 -20.23
CA GLN A 356 26.40 -16.91 -18.84
C GLN A 356 26.06 -15.54 -18.23
N ALA A 357 26.65 -14.44 -18.73
CA ALA A 357 26.44 -13.09 -18.20
C ALA A 357 25.08 -12.49 -18.60
N GLN A 358 24.41 -13.08 -19.59
CA GLN A 358 23.13 -12.61 -20.14
C GLN A 358 21.92 -13.37 -19.60
N ILE A 359 22.14 -14.47 -18.87
CA ILE A 359 21.08 -15.30 -18.29
C ILE A 359 20.78 -14.82 -16.86
N SER A 360 19.50 -14.75 -16.49
CA SER A 360 19.12 -14.47 -15.10
C SER A 360 19.75 -15.51 -14.16
N PRO A 361 20.48 -15.10 -13.10
CA PRO A 361 21.12 -16.03 -12.17
C PRO A 361 20.10 -16.97 -11.52
N ALA A 362 20.48 -18.24 -11.31
CA ALA A 362 19.61 -19.25 -10.74
C ALA A 362 19.22 -18.91 -9.28
N LYS A 363 20.13 -18.26 -8.53
CA LYS A 363 19.88 -17.78 -7.16
C LYS A 363 18.78 -16.72 -7.02
N ASP A 364 18.42 -16.05 -8.12
CA ASP A 364 17.42 -14.97 -8.14
C ASP A 364 16.05 -15.45 -8.66
N CYS A 365 15.88 -16.76 -8.83
CA CYS A 365 14.62 -17.41 -9.17
C CYS A 365 13.90 -17.96 -7.93
N ASP A 366 12.61 -18.27 -8.08
CA ASP A 366 11.76 -18.80 -7.00
C ASP A 366 11.83 -20.32 -6.90
N ILE A 367 12.00 -20.98 -8.05
CA ILE A 367 12.05 -22.44 -8.19
C ILE A 367 13.21 -22.79 -9.13
N TYR A 368 13.98 -23.80 -8.77
CA TYR A 368 15.01 -24.40 -9.60
C TYR A 368 14.64 -25.84 -9.94
N ILE A 369 14.72 -26.21 -11.21
CA ILE A 369 14.51 -27.57 -11.72
C ILE A 369 15.79 -28.03 -12.43
N GLY A 370 16.49 -28.99 -11.83
CA GLY A 370 17.63 -29.68 -12.46
C GLY A 370 17.20 -31.00 -13.09
N ILE A 371 17.52 -31.23 -14.37
CA ILE A 371 17.24 -32.50 -15.07
C ILE A 371 18.55 -33.05 -15.62
N PHE A 372 18.96 -34.23 -15.14
CA PHE A 372 20.26 -34.82 -15.47
C PHE A 372 20.12 -36.26 -15.98
N TRP A 373 20.97 -36.66 -16.94
CA TRP A 373 21.04 -38.03 -17.44
C TRP A 373 22.47 -38.51 -17.64
N SER A 374 23.02 -38.37 -18.85
CA SER A 374 24.30 -38.96 -19.26
C SER A 374 25.45 -37.95 -19.28
N ARG A 375 25.12 -36.65 -19.19
CA ARG A 375 26.10 -35.56 -19.15
C ARG A 375 25.68 -34.46 -18.19
N LEU A 376 26.63 -33.65 -17.76
CA LEU A 376 26.43 -32.54 -16.82
C LEU A 376 26.39 -31.17 -17.53
N GLY A 377 26.59 -31.14 -18.84
CA GLY A 377 26.54 -29.92 -19.67
C GLY A 377 27.87 -29.59 -20.35
N SER A 378 27.93 -28.41 -20.97
CA SER A 378 29.12 -27.90 -21.66
C SER A 378 30.09 -27.24 -20.68
N LYS A 379 31.39 -27.26 -21.00
CA LYS A 379 32.43 -26.57 -20.22
C LYS A 379 32.18 -25.06 -20.24
N LEU A 380 32.35 -24.41 -19.10
CA LEU A 380 32.28 -22.96 -18.97
C LEU A 380 33.58 -22.29 -19.43
N PRO A 381 33.53 -21.01 -19.85
CA PRO A 381 34.71 -20.20 -20.10
C PRO A 381 35.65 -20.16 -18.88
N GLU A 382 36.95 -20.05 -19.12
CA GLU A 382 37.98 -20.06 -18.08
C GLU A 382 37.87 -18.90 -17.06
N THR A 383 37.10 -17.87 -17.40
CA THR A 383 36.84 -16.69 -16.58
C THR A 383 35.81 -16.92 -15.48
N ILE A 384 35.05 -18.02 -15.52
CA ILE A 384 34.03 -18.35 -14.50
C ILE A 384 34.61 -19.39 -13.54
N THR A 385 34.86 -18.97 -12.30
CA THR A 385 35.45 -19.79 -11.23
C THR A 385 34.62 -19.69 -9.95
N ARG A 386 34.74 -20.70 -9.07
CA ARG A 386 34.23 -20.64 -7.69
C ARG A 386 34.96 -19.54 -6.90
N GLU A 387 34.42 -19.20 -5.73
CA GLU A 387 35.04 -18.22 -4.81
C GLU A 387 36.45 -18.62 -4.36
N ASP A 388 36.74 -19.93 -4.30
CA ASP A 388 38.05 -20.48 -3.96
C ASP A 388 39.04 -20.51 -5.16
N GLY A 389 38.61 -20.02 -6.33
CA GLY A 389 39.40 -20.01 -7.57
C GLY A 389 39.39 -21.32 -8.35
N SER A 390 38.70 -22.37 -7.87
CA SER A 390 38.54 -23.62 -8.62
C SER A 390 37.56 -23.46 -9.79
N ARG A 391 37.71 -24.30 -10.82
CA ARG A 391 36.84 -24.27 -12.02
C ARG A 391 35.61 -25.13 -11.84
N TYR A 392 34.49 -24.66 -12.38
CA TYR A 392 33.30 -25.49 -12.60
C TYR A 392 33.53 -26.49 -13.72
N PHE A 393 32.99 -27.69 -13.58
CA PHE A 393 33.05 -28.74 -14.60
C PHE A 393 32.08 -28.48 -15.76
N SER A 394 30.96 -27.83 -15.50
CA SER A 394 29.96 -27.48 -16.50
C SER A 394 29.09 -26.27 -16.12
N GLY A 395 28.32 -25.76 -17.08
CA GLY A 395 27.30 -24.74 -16.84
C GLY A 395 26.21 -25.18 -15.86
N SER A 396 25.71 -26.41 -15.98
CA SER A 396 24.66 -26.89 -15.08
C SER A 396 25.15 -27.13 -13.65
N GLU A 397 26.45 -27.41 -13.46
CA GLU A 397 27.04 -27.42 -12.11
C GLU A 397 27.06 -26.01 -11.50
N TYR A 398 27.51 -25.01 -12.26
CA TYR A 398 27.49 -23.62 -11.82
C TYR A 398 26.08 -23.16 -11.45
N GLU A 399 25.10 -23.44 -12.31
CA GLU A 399 23.68 -23.09 -12.08
C GLU A 399 23.12 -23.74 -10.81
N PHE A 400 23.47 -25.01 -10.57
CA PHE A 400 23.05 -25.71 -9.36
C PHE A 400 23.70 -25.14 -8.10
N GLU A 401 25.00 -24.88 -8.13
CA GLU A 401 25.72 -24.29 -6.99
C GLU A 401 25.21 -22.88 -6.67
N ASP A 402 24.93 -22.06 -7.68
CA ASP A 402 24.33 -20.73 -7.53
C ASP A 402 22.93 -20.83 -6.90
N ALA A 403 22.08 -21.76 -7.36
CA ALA A 403 20.77 -22.01 -6.76
C ALA A 403 20.86 -22.44 -5.28
N ILE A 404 21.79 -23.33 -4.94
CA ILE A 404 22.03 -23.79 -3.56
C ILE A 404 22.51 -22.64 -2.67
N ALA A 405 23.40 -21.77 -3.18
CA ALA A 405 23.88 -20.60 -2.48
C ALA A 405 22.71 -19.65 -2.17
N GLY A 406 21.86 -19.36 -3.16
CA GLY A 406 20.63 -18.58 -2.98
C GLY A 406 19.72 -19.17 -1.91
N TYR A 407 19.46 -20.49 -1.97
CA TYR A 407 18.61 -21.16 -0.99
C TYR A 407 19.16 -21.05 0.44
N LYS A 408 20.47 -21.21 0.63
CA LYS A 408 21.12 -21.08 1.95
C LYS A 408 21.04 -19.65 2.50
N GLU A 409 21.10 -18.63 1.64
CA GLU A 409 21.06 -17.22 2.03
C GLU A 409 19.62 -16.74 2.29
N LYS A 410 18.68 -17.06 1.39
CA LYS A 410 17.34 -16.44 1.32
C LYS A 410 16.18 -17.44 1.51
N GLY A 411 16.43 -18.74 1.49
CA GLY A 411 15.40 -19.79 1.47
C GLY A 411 14.76 -20.05 0.10
N VAL A 412 15.27 -19.40 -0.96
CA VAL A 412 14.85 -19.54 -2.37
C VAL A 412 16.07 -19.53 -3.29
N PRO A 413 16.05 -20.19 -4.46
CA PRO A 413 14.94 -20.96 -5.02
C PRO A 413 14.65 -22.25 -4.24
N GLN A 414 13.42 -22.76 -4.28
CA GLN A 414 13.14 -24.14 -3.89
C GLN A 414 13.67 -25.08 -4.98
N ILE A 415 14.41 -26.12 -4.59
CA ILE A 415 15.24 -26.90 -5.51
C ILE A 415 14.63 -28.28 -5.74
N LEU A 416 14.28 -28.60 -6.99
CA LEU A 416 13.86 -29.92 -7.45
C LEU A 416 14.91 -30.48 -8.42
N VAL A 417 15.38 -31.70 -8.17
CA VAL A 417 16.38 -32.36 -9.03
C VAL A 417 15.87 -33.73 -9.48
N TYR A 418 16.00 -33.98 -10.78
CA TYR A 418 15.53 -35.19 -11.45
C TYR A 418 16.67 -35.86 -12.19
N ARG A 419 16.76 -37.19 -12.06
CA ARG A 419 17.79 -38.02 -12.69
C ARG A 419 17.16 -39.11 -13.56
N LYS A 420 17.42 -39.08 -14.86
CA LYS A 420 16.99 -40.14 -15.77
C LYS A 420 17.81 -41.40 -15.53
N THR A 421 17.16 -42.56 -15.46
CA THR A 421 17.78 -43.86 -15.15
C THR A 421 17.81 -44.82 -16.34
N SER A 422 17.29 -44.41 -17.49
CA SER A 422 17.31 -45.22 -18.72
C SER A 422 18.73 -45.50 -19.19
N GLU A 423 18.92 -46.64 -19.86
CA GLU A 423 20.21 -47.03 -20.42
C GLU A 423 20.72 -46.01 -21.46
N ILE A 424 22.01 -45.71 -21.38
CA ILE A 424 22.68 -44.76 -22.29
C ILE A 424 23.17 -45.54 -23.50
N ILE A 425 22.69 -45.17 -24.68
CA ILE A 425 23.10 -45.79 -25.95
C ILE A 425 24.12 -44.87 -26.63
N ILE A 426 25.36 -45.36 -26.76
CA ILE A 426 26.46 -44.60 -27.38
C ILE A 426 26.82 -45.26 -28.72
N PRO A 427 26.73 -44.52 -29.84
CA PRO A 427 27.17 -45.02 -31.14
C PRO A 427 28.69 -45.27 -31.15
N LEU A 428 29.13 -46.48 -31.52
CA LEU A 428 30.55 -46.89 -31.48
C LEU A 428 31.37 -46.47 -32.72
N GLN A 429 30.81 -45.66 -33.62
CA GLN A 429 31.47 -45.27 -34.87
C GLN A 429 32.64 -44.31 -34.66
N ASN A 430 32.64 -43.54 -33.58
CA ASN A 430 33.70 -42.56 -33.27
C ASN A 430 34.24 -42.78 -31.85
N ARG A 431 35.49 -43.23 -31.76
CA ARG A 431 36.18 -43.48 -30.48
C ARG A 431 36.26 -42.25 -29.57
N GLU A 432 36.45 -41.06 -30.14
CA GLU A 432 36.57 -39.82 -29.37
C GLU A 432 35.24 -39.45 -28.70
N GLN A 433 34.12 -39.58 -29.43
CA GLN A 433 32.78 -39.35 -28.90
C GLN A 433 32.41 -40.36 -27.80
N VAL A 434 32.84 -41.61 -27.93
CA VAL A 434 32.65 -42.64 -26.90
C VAL A 434 33.42 -42.26 -25.62
N MET A 435 34.66 -41.83 -25.74
CA MET A 435 35.46 -41.41 -24.59
C MET A 435 34.88 -40.16 -23.90
N ASP A 436 34.45 -39.15 -24.65
CA ASP A 436 33.79 -37.95 -24.09
C ASP A 436 32.48 -38.30 -23.37
N SER A 437 31.68 -39.23 -23.93
CA SER A 437 30.45 -39.70 -23.30
C SER A 437 30.71 -40.42 -21.97
N LEU A 438 31.81 -41.20 -21.88
CA LEU A 438 32.23 -41.84 -20.63
C LEU A 438 32.69 -40.80 -19.59
N GLU A 439 33.49 -39.81 -20.00
CA GLU A 439 33.94 -38.72 -19.12
C GLU A 439 32.75 -37.90 -18.58
N GLN A 440 31.76 -37.62 -19.43
CA GLN A 440 30.53 -36.92 -19.03
C GLN A 440 29.71 -37.73 -18.03
N LYS A 441 29.60 -39.05 -18.24
CA LYS A 441 28.92 -39.94 -17.31
C LYS A 441 29.59 -39.94 -15.94
N GLU A 442 30.92 -40.07 -15.90
CA GLU A 442 31.69 -40.00 -14.64
C GLU A 442 31.48 -38.66 -13.91
N LYS A 443 31.41 -37.54 -14.65
CA LYS A 443 31.10 -36.23 -14.06
C LYS A 443 29.72 -36.17 -13.41
N VAL A 444 28.70 -36.73 -14.07
CA VAL A 444 27.36 -36.79 -13.47
C VAL A 444 27.35 -37.65 -12.21
N GLU A 445 28.04 -38.80 -12.23
CA GLU A 445 28.15 -39.66 -11.06
C GLU A 445 28.85 -38.96 -9.89
N ASN A 446 29.98 -38.28 -10.15
CA ASN A 446 30.68 -37.50 -9.14
C ASN A 446 29.84 -36.34 -8.59
N PHE A 447 29.10 -35.63 -9.46
CA PHE A 447 28.20 -34.56 -9.06
C PHE A 447 27.10 -35.08 -8.13
N ILE A 448 26.47 -36.21 -8.47
CA ILE A 448 25.46 -36.83 -7.62
C ILE A 448 26.04 -37.25 -6.26
N GLN A 449 27.23 -37.86 -6.28
CA GLN A 449 27.91 -38.30 -5.08
C GLN A 449 28.24 -37.12 -4.15
N GLN A 450 28.75 -36.02 -4.71
CA GLN A 450 29.14 -34.84 -3.94
C GLN A 450 27.94 -34.16 -3.25
N TRP A 451 26.80 -34.05 -3.94
CA TRP A 451 25.69 -33.20 -3.49
C TRP A 451 24.53 -33.95 -2.83
N PHE A 452 24.39 -35.24 -3.11
CA PHE A 452 23.23 -36.01 -2.66
C PHE A 452 23.59 -37.24 -1.82
N MET A 453 24.87 -37.60 -1.71
CA MET A 453 25.34 -38.70 -0.85
C MET A 453 26.13 -38.17 0.36
N SER A 454 26.15 -38.95 1.45
CA SER A 454 27.01 -38.70 2.61
C SER A 454 28.46 -39.10 2.29
N GLN A 455 29.41 -38.61 3.09
CA GLN A 455 30.85 -38.86 2.88
C GLN A 455 31.22 -40.35 2.90
N ASP A 456 30.41 -41.18 3.57
CA ASP A 456 30.59 -42.63 3.65
C ASP A 456 29.93 -43.37 2.47
N ASN A 457 29.22 -42.67 1.57
CA ASN A 457 28.42 -43.22 0.46
C ASN A 457 27.31 -44.20 0.86
N GLU A 458 26.97 -44.30 2.14
CA GLU A 458 25.96 -45.22 2.66
C GLU A 458 24.57 -44.60 2.81
N SER A 459 24.47 -43.26 2.81
CA SER A 459 23.21 -42.53 3.05
C SER A 459 23.07 -41.29 2.16
N TYR A 460 21.83 -40.80 1.98
CA TYR A 460 21.55 -39.60 1.18
C TYR A 460 21.65 -38.33 2.04
N SER A 461 22.43 -37.33 1.58
CA SER A 461 22.59 -36.01 2.20
C SER A 461 21.64 -34.96 1.61
N GLY A 462 21.08 -35.23 0.43
CA GLY A 462 20.07 -34.44 -0.27
C GLY A 462 19.16 -35.35 -1.09
N ALA A 463 17.97 -34.86 -1.45
CA ALA A 463 17.00 -35.64 -2.23
C ALA A 463 17.04 -35.27 -3.72
N PHE A 464 17.00 -36.28 -4.58
CA PHE A 464 16.71 -36.17 -6.01
C PHE A 464 15.73 -37.26 -6.42
N HIS A 465 15.07 -37.09 -7.56
CA HIS A 465 14.03 -38.01 -8.04
C HIS A 465 14.49 -38.76 -9.29
N GLY A 466 14.58 -40.09 -9.20
CA GLY A 466 14.83 -40.94 -10.36
C GLY A 466 13.59 -41.10 -11.23
N PHE A 467 13.76 -41.14 -12.55
CA PHE A 467 12.69 -41.46 -13.50
C PHE A 467 13.21 -42.30 -14.67
N ALA A 468 12.38 -43.21 -15.19
CA ALA A 468 12.79 -44.16 -16.24
C ALA A 468 12.35 -43.77 -17.65
N SER A 469 11.26 -43.02 -17.78
CA SER A 469 10.66 -42.61 -19.06
C SER A 469 10.12 -41.19 -19.02
N GLU A 470 9.78 -40.65 -20.18
CA GLU A 470 9.13 -39.34 -20.34
C GLU A 470 7.79 -39.26 -19.61
N ASP A 471 6.96 -40.30 -19.67
CA ASP A 471 5.66 -40.36 -18.97
C ASP A 471 5.85 -40.32 -17.44
N ASP A 472 6.83 -41.05 -16.93
CA ASP A 472 7.18 -41.10 -15.52
C ASP A 472 7.68 -39.73 -15.03
N PHE A 473 8.57 -39.11 -15.81
CA PHE A 473 9.03 -37.74 -15.55
C PHE A 473 7.88 -36.74 -15.50
N SER A 474 6.97 -36.81 -16.49
CA SER A 474 5.82 -35.91 -16.58
C SER A 474 4.94 -35.99 -15.34
N LEU A 475 4.59 -37.22 -14.92
CA LEU A 475 3.76 -37.46 -13.75
C LEU A 475 4.41 -36.95 -12.45
N ILE A 476 5.69 -37.24 -12.24
CA ILE A 476 6.40 -36.85 -11.02
C ILE A 476 6.58 -35.33 -10.97
N LEU A 477 7.02 -34.71 -12.06
CA LEU A 477 7.24 -33.27 -12.11
C LEU A 477 5.93 -32.49 -11.90
N SER A 478 4.85 -32.86 -12.58
CA SER A 478 3.54 -32.21 -12.43
C SER A 478 3.08 -32.22 -10.98
N LYS A 479 3.15 -33.38 -10.32
CA LYS A 479 2.77 -33.52 -8.91
C LYS A 479 3.64 -32.67 -7.97
N HIS A 480 4.96 -32.69 -8.16
CA HIS A 480 5.89 -32.00 -7.28
C HIS A 480 5.81 -30.48 -7.45
N LEU A 481 5.85 -30.01 -8.70
CA LEU A 481 5.81 -28.58 -9.01
C LEU A 481 4.48 -27.96 -8.55
N LYS A 482 3.35 -28.61 -8.83
CA LYS A 482 2.04 -28.13 -8.37
C LYS A 482 1.95 -28.03 -6.86
N LYS A 483 2.41 -29.05 -6.12
CA LYS A 483 2.42 -29.02 -4.65
C LYS A 483 3.30 -27.88 -4.12
N LEU A 484 4.46 -27.68 -4.72
CA LEU A 484 5.40 -26.63 -4.32
C LEU A 484 4.82 -25.23 -4.56
N VAL A 485 4.20 -25.01 -5.73
CA VAL A 485 3.55 -23.74 -6.09
C VAL A 485 2.39 -23.43 -5.16
N LEU A 486 1.53 -24.41 -4.85
CA LEU A 486 0.43 -24.22 -3.91
C LEU A 486 0.95 -23.88 -2.50
N ASN A 487 2.01 -24.53 -2.03
CA ASN A 487 2.63 -24.20 -0.75
C ASN A 487 3.23 -22.79 -0.75
N GLN A 488 3.85 -22.33 -1.85
CA GLN A 488 4.36 -20.96 -1.94
C GLN A 488 3.22 -19.93 -1.92
N LEU A 489 2.10 -20.22 -2.56
CA LEU A 489 0.91 -19.36 -2.54
C LEU A 489 0.26 -19.22 -1.16
N GLU A 490 0.35 -20.23 -0.29
CA GLU A 490 -0.14 -20.13 1.09
C GLU A 490 0.73 -19.22 1.98
N ASN A 491 1.96 -18.92 1.54
CA ASN A 491 2.93 -18.11 2.28
C ASN A 491 3.12 -16.69 1.68
N LEU A 492 2.42 -16.36 0.59
CA LEU A 492 2.39 -15.05 -0.08
C LEU A 492 1.17 -14.26 0.37
#